data_AF-A0A8B8UUH9-F1
#
_entry.id   AF-A0A8B8UUH9-F1
#
_cell.length_a   1.000
_cell.length_b   1.000
_cell.length_c   1.000
_cell.angle_alpha   90.00
_cell.angle_beta   90.00
_cell.angle_gamma   90.00
#
_symmetry.space_group_name_H-M   'P 1'
#
loop_
_entity.id
_entity.type
_entity.pdbx_description
1 polymer ?
#
loop_
_entity_poly.entity_id
_entity_poly.type
_entity_poly.pdbx_seq_one_letter_code
_entity_poly.pdbx_strand_id
1 'polypeptide(L)'
;MTGPLVYVQNGDGIFFKLAEGKGTNDAVIHLANQDQGVRVLGAEEFPVQGEVVNIASLLGFIKLKLNRYAIIANTVEETGRFNGHVFYKVLQHSVVSTKFNSRIDSEEAEYIKLLELHLKNSTFYFSYTYDLTNSLQRNEKVGPAPSWKTADERFFWNHYLTEDLRNFANQDSRIDAFIQPVIYGYAKTVDAVLNATPIVLGLITRRSIFRAGTRYFRRGVDNDGNVGNFNETEQILLVENPESEKTHVFSFLQTRGSVPIYWAEINNLKYKPNLVLGENSLDATKKHFDQQKELYGDNYLVNLVNQKGHELPVKEGYESVVHALNDPKIHYVYFDFHHECRKMQWHRVKLLIDHLEKLGLSNQDFFHKVIDSNGNTVQIVKEQHSVVRTNCMDCLDRTNVVQSVLAQWVLQKEFETANIIDTGSTWEDNAPLLTSYQNLWADNADAVSVAYSGTGALKTDFTRTGKRTRLGAFNDFLNSASRYYQNNWTDGPRQDSYDLFLGGFRPHTASIKSPFPDRRPVYIQLIPMIICAALTVLGATIFFPKDRFTSSKNLLYFAGASIVLVLSTKFMFKNGIQYVNWPKLVDVGFLVVHQTHDKEQQFKGLKYAQSPKFSKPDPLKRD
;
A
#
# COMPACT_ATOMS: atom_id res chain seq x y z
N MET A 1 -14.38 -23.95 -6.04
CA MET A 1 -14.48 -22.79 -5.14
C MET A 1 -13.39 -22.91 -4.11
N THR A 2 -12.76 -21.80 -3.76
CA THR A 2 -11.79 -21.75 -2.67
C THR A 2 -12.49 -22.01 -1.33
N GLY A 3 -11.72 -22.42 -0.34
CA GLY A 3 -12.21 -22.68 1.01
C GLY A 3 -11.05 -22.93 1.97
N PRO A 4 -11.38 -23.22 3.24
CA PRO A 4 -10.37 -23.57 4.23
C PRO A 4 -9.54 -24.76 3.76
N LEU A 5 -8.25 -24.74 4.11
CA LEU A 5 -7.30 -25.80 3.77
C LEU A 5 -6.82 -26.48 5.04
N VAL A 6 -6.36 -27.71 4.89
CA VAL A 6 -5.60 -28.42 5.92
C VAL A 6 -4.28 -28.88 5.34
N TYR A 7 -3.25 -28.94 6.17
CA TYR A 7 -1.97 -29.48 5.77
C TYR A 7 -1.38 -30.43 6.80
N VAL A 8 -0.55 -31.35 6.31
CA VAL A 8 0.32 -32.22 7.13
C VAL A 8 1.76 -32.00 6.70
N GLN A 9 2.65 -31.88 7.69
CA GLN A 9 4.09 -31.77 7.46
C GLN A 9 4.79 -33.03 7.99
N ASN A 10 5.63 -33.65 7.15
CA ASN A 10 6.42 -34.83 7.50
C ASN A 10 7.84 -34.74 6.89
N GLY A 11 8.62 -35.81 6.97
CA GLY A 11 10.00 -35.84 6.44
C GLY A 11 10.10 -35.64 4.91
N ASP A 12 9.05 -36.01 4.17
CA ASP A 12 8.99 -35.93 2.71
C ASP A 12 8.58 -34.54 2.22
N GLY A 13 7.93 -33.73 3.05
CA GLY A 13 7.51 -32.38 2.70
C GLY A 13 6.24 -31.90 3.40
N ILE A 14 5.53 -31.00 2.73
CA ILE A 14 4.26 -30.44 3.21
C ILE A 14 3.16 -30.77 2.20
N PHE A 15 2.04 -31.31 2.68
CA PHE A 15 0.91 -31.74 1.86
C PHE A 15 -0.32 -30.92 2.22
N PHE A 16 -0.90 -30.20 1.26
CA PHE A 16 -2.11 -29.40 1.43
C PHE A 16 -3.29 -30.03 0.72
N LYS A 17 -4.47 -30.02 1.35
CA LYS A 17 -5.75 -30.36 0.72
C LYS A 17 -6.86 -29.43 1.20
N LEU A 18 -8.00 -29.44 0.52
CA LEU A 18 -9.21 -28.76 1.00
C LEU A 18 -9.71 -29.41 2.30
N ALA A 19 -10.16 -28.58 3.25
CA ALA A 19 -10.72 -29.07 4.52
C ALA A 19 -12.04 -29.82 4.31
N GLU A 20 -12.89 -29.28 3.44
CA GLU A 20 -14.15 -29.90 3.01
C GLU A 20 -13.96 -30.49 1.61
N GLY A 21 -13.64 -31.78 1.57
CA GLY A 21 -13.47 -32.53 0.33
C GLY A 21 -14.79 -32.91 -0.33
N LYS A 22 -14.89 -32.83 -1.67
CA LYS A 22 -16.09 -33.22 -2.44
C LYS A 22 -16.02 -34.65 -2.99
N GLY A 23 -15.10 -35.49 -2.50
CA GLY A 23 -15.04 -36.92 -2.82
C GLY A 23 -13.64 -37.42 -3.18
N THR A 24 -13.56 -38.56 -3.85
CA THR A 24 -12.30 -39.26 -4.21
C THR A 24 -11.42 -38.55 -5.24
N ASN A 25 -11.84 -37.39 -5.77
CA ASN A 25 -11.14 -36.66 -6.83
C ASN A 25 -10.39 -35.41 -6.34
N ASP A 26 -10.31 -35.21 -5.03
CA ASP A 26 -9.63 -34.05 -4.45
C ASP A 26 -8.14 -34.04 -4.81
N ALA A 27 -7.63 -32.85 -5.15
CA ALA A 27 -6.20 -32.66 -5.43
C ALA A 27 -5.43 -32.42 -4.13
N VAL A 28 -4.18 -32.84 -4.10
CA VAL A 28 -3.24 -32.54 -3.00
C VAL A 28 -2.07 -31.75 -3.57
N ILE A 29 -1.73 -30.63 -2.93
CA ILE A 29 -0.52 -29.87 -3.26
C ILE A 29 0.61 -30.35 -2.37
N HIS A 30 1.68 -30.89 -2.97
CA HIS A 30 2.87 -31.35 -2.24
C HIS A 30 4.06 -30.44 -2.50
N LEU A 31 4.59 -29.83 -1.44
CA LEU A 31 5.90 -29.19 -1.43
C LEU A 31 6.94 -30.22 -0.97
N ALA A 32 7.66 -30.81 -1.93
CA ALA A 32 8.61 -31.87 -1.68
C ALA A 32 9.92 -31.37 -1.05
N ASN A 33 10.39 -32.06 -0.02
CA ASN A 33 11.64 -31.72 0.67
C ASN A 33 12.89 -32.02 -0.18
N GLN A 34 12.82 -33.04 -1.04
CA GLN A 34 13.94 -33.58 -1.82
C GLN A 34 14.50 -32.58 -2.84
N ASP A 35 13.63 -31.97 -3.63
CA ASP A 35 13.97 -31.04 -4.71
C ASP A 35 13.41 -29.63 -4.52
N GLN A 36 12.68 -29.39 -3.42
CA GLN A 36 11.98 -28.14 -3.13
C GLN A 36 10.92 -27.80 -4.21
N GLY A 37 10.45 -28.81 -4.94
CA GLY A 37 9.44 -28.70 -5.99
C GLY A 37 8.02 -28.69 -5.44
N VAL A 38 7.11 -27.96 -6.12
CA VAL A 38 5.67 -28.05 -5.87
C VAL A 38 5.10 -29.03 -6.89
N ARG A 39 4.27 -29.97 -6.43
CA ARG A 39 3.65 -31.02 -7.26
C ARG A 39 2.17 -31.15 -6.92
N VAL A 40 1.40 -31.69 -7.87
CA VAL A 40 -0.01 -32.05 -7.68
C VAL A 40 -0.09 -33.57 -7.57
N LEU A 41 -0.67 -34.07 -6.49
CA LEU A 41 -0.87 -35.49 -6.19
C LEU A 41 -2.36 -35.82 -6.07
N GLY A 42 -2.67 -37.12 -6.06
CA GLY A 42 -4.01 -37.63 -5.74
C GLY A 42 -4.34 -37.58 -4.26
N ALA A 43 -5.63 -37.69 -3.92
CA ALA A 43 -6.10 -37.68 -2.53
C ALA A 43 -5.54 -38.85 -1.70
N GLU A 44 -5.25 -39.97 -2.34
CA GLU A 44 -4.65 -41.17 -1.77
C GLU A 44 -3.22 -40.97 -1.25
N GLU A 45 -2.51 -39.96 -1.76
CA GLU A 45 -1.15 -39.62 -1.34
C GLU A 45 -1.12 -38.67 -0.13
N PHE A 46 -2.29 -38.22 0.35
CA PHE A 46 -2.34 -37.40 1.56
C PHE A 46 -1.94 -38.25 2.78
N PRO A 47 -0.97 -37.80 3.62
CA PRO A 47 -0.48 -38.60 4.73
C PRO A 47 -1.59 -39.01 5.72
N VAL A 48 -1.68 -40.31 6.03
CA VAL A 48 -2.61 -40.86 7.03
C VAL A 48 -2.15 -40.55 8.46
N GLN A 49 -0.84 -40.42 8.67
CA GLN A 49 -0.22 -40.11 9.96
C GLN A 49 0.43 -38.73 9.92
N GLY A 50 0.24 -37.97 11.00
CA GLY A 50 0.82 -36.63 11.17
C GLY A 50 -0.15 -35.67 11.85
N GLU A 51 0.36 -34.55 12.33
CA GLU A 51 -0.46 -33.47 12.86
C GLU A 51 -1.16 -32.76 11.69
N VAL A 52 -2.50 -32.78 11.70
CA VAL A 52 -3.32 -32.08 10.71
C VAL A 52 -3.54 -30.65 11.21
N VAL A 53 -3.00 -29.68 10.48
CA VAL A 53 -3.10 -28.25 10.82
C VAL A 53 -4.14 -27.59 9.93
N ASN A 54 -5.16 -26.97 10.54
CA ASN A 54 -6.17 -26.19 9.84
C ASN A 54 -5.66 -24.78 9.57
N ILE A 55 -5.85 -24.30 8.35
CA ILE A 55 -5.44 -22.96 7.92
C ILE A 55 -6.57 -22.29 7.14
N ALA A 56 -6.64 -20.96 7.21
CA ALA A 56 -7.60 -20.22 6.41
C ALA A 56 -7.25 -20.29 4.92
N SER A 57 -6.01 -19.95 4.55
CA SER A 57 -5.62 -19.92 3.15
C SER A 57 -4.12 -20.12 2.94
N LEU A 58 -3.77 -20.75 1.82
CA LEU A 58 -2.40 -20.79 1.31
C LEU A 58 -2.17 -19.55 0.45
N LEU A 59 -1.34 -18.61 0.91
CA LEU A 59 -1.01 -17.40 0.16
C LEU A 59 -0.13 -17.72 -1.06
N GLY A 60 0.68 -18.77 -0.98
CA GLY A 60 1.46 -19.32 -2.09
C GLY A 60 2.84 -19.78 -1.63
N PHE A 61 3.77 -19.89 -2.58
CA PHE A 61 5.15 -20.32 -2.34
C PHE A 61 6.16 -19.26 -2.77
N ILE A 62 7.25 -19.14 -2.03
CA ILE A 62 8.38 -18.28 -2.41
C ILE A 62 9.68 -19.06 -2.33
N LYS A 63 10.51 -18.94 -3.37
CA LYS A 63 11.83 -19.55 -3.43
C LYS A 63 12.92 -18.56 -3.04
N LEU A 64 13.51 -18.77 -1.86
CA LEU A 64 14.61 -17.97 -1.31
C LEU A 64 15.91 -18.74 -1.50
N LYS A 65 16.69 -18.38 -2.53
CA LYS A 65 17.85 -19.14 -2.99
C LYS A 65 17.53 -20.61 -3.28
N LEU A 66 17.91 -21.51 -2.38
CA LEU A 66 17.82 -22.96 -2.57
C LEU A 66 16.51 -23.53 -2.02
N ASN A 67 16.00 -22.99 -0.90
CA ASN A 67 14.80 -23.53 -0.28
C ASN A 67 13.54 -22.79 -0.75
N ARG A 68 12.43 -23.52 -0.73
CA ARG A 68 11.10 -22.98 -1.01
C ARG A 68 10.28 -22.99 0.27
N TYR A 69 9.58 -21.90 0.49
CA TYR A 69 8.79 -21.65 1.69
C TYR A 69 7.32 -21.53 1.31
N ALA A 70 6.44 -22.17 2.08
CA ALA A 70 5.00 -21.98 2.01
C ALA A 70 4.60 -20.78 2.87
N ILE A 71 3.84 -19.86 2.30
CA ILE A 71 3.32 -18.68 2.99
C ILE A 71 1.85 -18.91 3.27
N ILE A 72 1.48 -18.91 4.54
CA ILE A 72 0.18 -19.39 5.01
C ILE A 72 -0.51 -18.30 5.83
N ALA A 73 -1.81 -18.12 5.59
CA ALA A 73 -2.71 -17.42 6.50
C ALA A 73 -3.34 -18.44 7.45
N ASN A 74 -2.91 -18.46 8.70
CA ASN A 74 -3.35 -19.43 9.70
C ASN A 74 -4.78 -19.13 10.15
N THR A 75 -5.01 -17.90 10.61
CA THR A 75 -6.29 -17.46 11.18
C THR A 75 -6.74 -16.14 10.57
N VAL A 76 -8.06 -15.96 10.51
CA VAL A 76 -8.72 -14.78 9.97
C VAL A 76 -9.81 -14.30 10.90
N GLU A 77 -10.11 -13.01 10.87
CA GLU A 77 -11.30 -12.43 11.47
C GLU A 77 -12.28 -11.97 10.39
N GLU A 78 -13.58 -12.10 10.65
CA GLU A 78 -14.62 -11.50 9.81
C GLU A 78 -14.63 -9.99 10.06
N THR A 79 -14.40 -9.21 9.00
CA THR A 79 -14.44 -7.74 9.05
C THR A 79 -15.66 -7.15 8.38
N GLY A 80 -16.41 -7.93 7.63
CA GLY A 80 -17.65 -7.47 7.02
C GLY A 80 -18.39 -8.59 6.32
N ARG A 81 -19.67 -8.33 6.07
CA ARG A 81 -20.57 -9.18 5.32
C ARG A 81 -21.37 -8.32 4.36
N PHE A 82 -21.47 -8.75 3.10
CA PHE A 82 -22.16 -8.03 2.05
C PHE A 82 -22.86 -9.00 1.11
N ASN A 83 -24.19 -8.95 1.03
CA ASN A 83 -24.99 -9.87 0.20
C ASN A 83 -24.62 -11.36 0.39
N GLY A 84 -24.47 -11.80 1.65
CA GLY A 84 -24.04 -13.16 1.99
C GLY A 84 -22.54 -13.46 1.83
N HIS A 85 -21.78 -12.61 1.13
CA HIS A 85 -20.32 -12.73 1.02
C HIS A 85 -19.63 -12.22 2.28
N VAL A 86 -18.66 -12.98 2.80
CA VAL A 86 -17.92 -12.64 4.01
C VAL A 86 -16.53 -12.12 3.66
N PHE A 87 -16.14 -11.00 4.24
CA PHE A 87 -14.80 -10.42 4.10
C PHE A 87 -13.96 -10.82 5.30
N TYR A 88 -12.80 -11.40 5.02
CA TYR A 88 -11.85 -11.87 6.02
C TYR A 88 -10.60 -11.03 6.03
N LYS A 89 -10.08 -10.74 7.22
CA LYS A 89 -8.77 -10.14 7.43
C LYS A 89 -7.83 -11.17 8.03
N VAL A 90 -6.63 -11.29 7.46
CA VAL A 90 -5.58 -12.18 7.99
C VAL A 90 -5.07 -11.63 9.32
N LEU A 91 -5.10 -12.48 10.36
CA LEU A 91 -4.60 -12.14 11.70
C LEU A 91 -3.22 -12.71 11.97
N GLN A 92 -3.06 -14.01 11.74
CA GLN A 92 -1.80 -14.71 11.96
C GLN A 92 -1.34 -15.36 10.66
N HIS A 93 -0.08 -15.12 10.31
CA HIS A 93 0.59 -15.76 9.19
C HIS A 93 1.71 -16.67 9.67
N SER A 94 2.11 -17.62 8.83
CA SER A 94 3.31 -18.43 9.04
C SER A 94 4.11 -18.58 7.75
N VAL A 95 5.42 -18.67 7.90
CA VAL A 95 6.38 -18.97 6.82
C VAL A 95 6.97 -20.33 7.13
N VAL A 96 6.49 -21.36 6.43
CA VAL A 96 6.83 -22.77 6.72
C VAL A 96 7.80 -23.30 5.68
N SER A 97 8.85 -23.97 6.14
CA SER A 97 9.82 -24.66 5.28
C SER A 97 9.69 -26.17 5.43
N THR A 98 10.12 -26.94 4.43
CA THR A 98 10.13 -28.40 4.54
C THR A 98 11.17 -28.95 5.52
N LYS A 99 12.17 -28.13 5.91
CA LYS A 99 13.31 -28.57 6.70
C LYS A 99 13.10 -28.24 8.18
N PHE A 100 12.94 -29.25 9.02
CA PHE A 100 12.65 -29.07 10.45
C PHE A 100 13.76 -28.39 11.26
N ASN A 101 15.04 -28.49 10.86
CA ASN A 101 16.19 -27.95 11.61
C ASN A 101 17.44 -27.69 10.74
N SER A 102 17.29 -27.37 9.45
CA SER A 102 18.47 -27.09 8.63
C SER A 102 19.11 -25.76 9.03
N ARG A 103 20.44 -25.70 9.12
CA ARG A 103 21.16 -24.42 9.18
C ARG A 103 20.83 -23.62 7.92
N ILE A 104 20.02 -22.59 8.09
CA ILE A 104 19.68 -21.61 7.06
C ILE A 104 20.92 -20.74 6.82
N ASP A 105 21.24 -20.46 5.56
CA ASP A 105 22.32 -19.53 5.21
C ASP A 105 22.02 -18.14 5.80
N SER A 106 23.06 -17.39 6.19
CA SER A 106 22.88 -16.06 6.77
C SER A 106 22.15 -15.12 5.81
N GLU A 107 22.34 -15.28 4.50
CA GLU A 107 21.66 -14.47 3.49
C GLU A 107 20.17 -14.83 3.39
N GLU A 108 19.85 -16.13 3.44
CA GLU A 108 18.48 -16.63 3.41
C GLU A 108 17.70 -16.21 4.66
N ALA A 109 18.34 -16.21 5.83
CA ALA A 109 17.77 -15.68 7.06
C ALA A 109 17.41 -14.18 6.95
N GLU A 110 18.22 -13.36 6.28
CA GLU A 110 17.89 -11.95 6.02
C GLU A 110 16.70 -11.80 5.06
N TYR A 111 16.58 -12.63 4.01
CA TYR A 111 15.38 -12.62 3.15
C TYR A 111 14.11 -13.01 3.91
N ILE A 112 14.17 -14.03 4.78
CA ILE A 112 13.03 -14.42 5.63
C ILE A 112 12.65 -13.26 6.56
N LYS A 113 13.63 -12.57 7.15
CA LYS A 113 13.38 -11.41 8.00
C LYS A 113 12.70 -10.26 7.24
N LEU A 114 13.10 -10.00 5.99
CA LEU A 114 12.41 -9.02 5.14
C LEU A 114 10.97 -9.45 4.85
N LEU A 115 10.77 -10.71 4.48
CA LEU A 115 9.43 -11.26 4.23
C LEU A 115 8.53 -11.13 5.46
N GLU A 116 9.04 -11.51 6.63
CA GLU A 116 8.32 -11.42 7.91
C GLU A 116 8.02 -9.97 8.30
N LEU A 117 8.93 -9.03 7.99
CA LEU A 117 8.70 -7.59 8.18
C LEU A 117 7.53 -7.10 7.33
N HIS A 118 7.42 -7.57 6.07
CA HIS A 118 6.31 -7.21 5.20
C HIS A 118 4.98 -7.77 5.71
N LEU A 119 4.95 -9.05 6.05
CA LEU A 119 3.73 -9.73 6.53
C LEU A 119 3.20 -9.07 7.82
N LYS A 120 4.08 -8.75 8.78
CA LYS A 120 3.70 -8.08 10.04
C LYS A 120 3.15 -6.67 9.86
N ASN A 121 3.65 -5.93 8.88
CA ASN A 121 3.28 -4.53 8.66
C ASN A 121 2.09 -4.37 7.69
N SER A 122 1.53 -5.48 7.20
CA SER A 122 0.51 -5.48 6.16
C SER A 122 -0.83 -5.99 6.65
N THR A 123 -1.90 -5.45 6.08
CA THR A 123 -3.29 -5.85 6.35
C THR A 123 -3.86 -6.49 5.10
N PHE A 124 -3.94 -7.82 5.11
CA PHE A 124 -4.44 -8.62 3.99
C PHE A 124 -5.91 -8.95 4.16
N TYR A 125 -6.66 -8.82 3.07
CA TYR A 125 -8.07 -9.15 3.04
C TYR A 125 -8.39 -10.05 1.85
N PHE A 126 -9.37 -10.94 2.03
CA PHE A 126 -9.91 -11.77 0.96
C PHE A 126 -11.35 -12.19 1.28
N SER A 127 -12.02 -12.76 0.28
CA SER A 127 -13.29 -13.49 0.46
C SER A 127 -13.25 -14.74 -0.42
N TYR A 128 -13.79 -15.85 0.08
CA TYR A 128 -13.85 -17.10 -0.70
C TYR A 128 -14.87 -17.04 -1.82
N THR A 129 -15.94 -16.26 -1.64
CA THR A 129 -17.10 -16.22 -2.55
C THR A 129 -17.24 -14.90 -3.30
N TYR A 130 -16.36 -13.92 -3.04
CA TYR A 130 -16.36 -12.62 -3.70
C TYR A 130 -14.94 -12.19 -4.05
N ASP A 131 -14.72 -11.76 -5.29
CA ASP A 131 -13.41 -11.28 -5.72
C ASP A 131 -13.21 -9.82 -5.29
N LEU A 132 -12.47 -9.64 -4.20
CA LEU A 132 -12.10 -8.31 -3.70
C LEU A 132 -11.11 -7.60 -4.61
N THR A 133 -10.44 -8.24 -5.57
CA THR A 133 -9.46 -7.54 -6.44
C THR A 133 -10.14 -6.61 -7.45
N ASN A 134 -11.37 -6.94 -7.83
CA ASN A 134 -12.19 -6.19 -8.78
C ASN A 134 -13.21 -5.29 -8.08
N SER A 135 -13.61 -4.20 -8.74
CA SER A 135 -14.77 -3.43 -8.31
C SER A 135 -16.06 -4.19 -8.54
N LEU A 136 -17.13 -3.81 -7.84
CA LEU A 136 -18.44 -4.45 -8.02
C LEU A 136 -18.91 -4.39 -9.47
N GLN A 137 -18.69 -3.27 -10.16
CA GLN A 137 -18.99 -3.13 -11.59
C GLN A 137 -18.15 -4.07 -12.46
N ARG A 138 -16.87 -4.29 -12.14
CA ARG A 138 -16.02 -5.25 -12.87
C ARG A 138 -16.43 -6.69 -12.59
N ASN A 139 -16.75 -7.02 -11.34
CA ASN A 139 -17.28 -8.34 -10.96
C ASN A 139 -18.59 -8.65 -11.69
N GLU A 140 -19.47 -7.66 -11.84
CA GLU A 140 -20.71 -7.84 -12.60
C GLU A 140 -20.46 -8.21 -14.07
N LYS A 141 -19.44 -7.60 -14.69
CA LYS A 141 -19.05 -7.90 -16.09
C LYS A 141 -18.41 -9.27 -16.26
N VAL A 142 -17.77 -9.80 -15.22
CA VAL A 142 -17.13 -11.12 -15.21
C VAL A 142 -18.16 -12.25 -15.07
N GLY A 143 -19.17 -12.06 -14.22
CA GLY A 143 -20.20 -13.05 -13.92
C GLY A 143 -19.99 -13.81 -12.59
N PRO A 144 -20.83 -14.82 -12.30
CA PRO A 144 -21.06 -15.32 -10.93
C PRO A 144 -20.01 -16.29 -10.37
N ALA A 145 -19.00 -16.68 -11.16
CA ALA A 145 -17.99 -17.65 -10.74
C ALA A 145 -16.64 -16.94 -10.51
N PRO A 146 -16.42 -16.32 -9.33
CA PRO A 146 -15.15 -15.68 -9.02
C PRO A 146 -14.05 -16.74 -9.04
N SER A 147 -13.01 -16.46 -9.82
CA SER A 147 -11.83 -17.30 -9.91
C SER A 147 -10.60 -16.40 -9.92
N TRP A 148 -9.44 -16.97 -9.59
CA TRP A 148 -8.18 -16.24 -9.71
C TRP A 148 -7.88 -15.80 -11.15
N LYS A 149 -8.49 -16.43 -12.17
CA LYS A 149 -8.30 -16.14 -13.60
C LYS A 149 -8.91 -14.80 -14.00
N THR A 150 -9.94 -14.36 -13.28
CA THR A 150 -10.67 -13.13 -13.56
C THR A 150 -10.29 -12.00 -12.61
N ALA A 151 -9.38 -12.26 -11.67
CA ALA A 151 -8.90 -11.30 -10.71
C ALA A 151 -8.13 -10.15 -11.39
N ASP A 152 -8.29 -8.94 -10.87
CA ASP A 152 -7.53 -7.79 -11.33
C ASP A 152 -6.06 -7.95 -10.93
N GLU A 153 -5.19 -8.19 -11.91
CA GLU A 153 -3.75 -8.38 -11.68
C GLU A 153 -3.14 -7.24 -10.88
N ARG A 154 -3.62 -6.00 -11.08
CA ARG A 154 -3.10 -4.83 -10.36
C ARG A 154 -3.28 -4.97 -8.86
N PHE A 155 -4.31 -5.68 -8.38
CA PHE A 155 -4.65 -5.79 -6.96
C PHE A 155 -4.51 -7.19 -6.38
N PHE A 156 -4.11 -8.17 -7.20
CA PHE A 156 -3.83 -9.54 -6.77
C PHE A 156 -2.46 -9.60 -6.06
N TRP A 157 -2.45 -9.31 -4.76
CA TRP A 157 -1.21 -9.08 -4.01
C TRP A 157 -0.28 -10.30 -3.96
N ASN A 158 -0.83 -11.51 -3.85
CA ASN A 158 -0.10 -12.77 -3.87
C ASN A 158 0.03 -13.40 -5.27
N HIS A 159 -0.06 -12.59 -6.33
CA HIS A 159 0.09 -13.07 -7.72
C HIS A 159 1.43 -13.77 -7.95
N TYR A 160 2.55 -13.19 -7.50
CA TYR A 160 3.88 -13.83 -7.63
C TYR A 160 3.99 -15.13 -6.82
N LEU A 161 3.48 -15.14 -5.58
CA LEU A 161 3.54 -16.34 -4.72
C LEU A 161 2.76 -17.52 -5.30
N THR A 162 1.76 -17.25 -6.12
CA THR A 162 0.92 -18.27 -6.74
C THR A 162 1.39 -18.68 -8.15
N GLU A 163 2.57 -18.22 -8.61
CA GLU A 163 3.11 -18.54 -9.95
C GLU A 163 3.12 -20.05 -10.23
N ASP A 164 3.67 -20.86 -9.32
CA ASP A 164 3.69 -22.33 -9.46
C ASP A 164 2.26 -22.91 -9.52
N LEU A 165 1.36 -22.47 -8.64
CA LEU A 165 -0.02 -22.95 -8.57
C LEU A 165 -0.81 -22.60 -9.83
N ARG A 166 -0.66 -21.38 -10.35
CA ARG A 166 -1.32 -20.90 -11.57
C ARG A 166 -0.87 -21.71 -12.79
N ASN A 167 0.42 -22.07 -12.86
CA ASN A 167 0.94 -22.94 -13.91
C ASN A 167 0.27 -24.32 -13.90
N PHE A 168 0.07 -24.92 -12.72
CA PHE A 168 -0.68 -26.17 -12.59
C PHE A 168 -2.18 -25.99 -12.88
N ALA A 169 -2.77 -24.88 -12.43
CA ALA A 169 -4.19 -24.57 -12.63
C ALA A 169 -4.60 -24.36 -14.10
N ASN A 170 -3.64 -24.02 -14.96
CA ASN A 170 -3.86 -23.98 -16.41
C ASN A 170 -4.05 -25.38 -17.02
N GLN A 171 -3.57 -26.42 -16.36
CA GLN A 171 -3.67 -27.82 -16.80
C GLN A 171 -4.74 -28.59 -16.02
N ASP A 172 -4.92 -28.26 -14.73
CA ASP A 172 -5.84 -28.93 -13.82
C ASP A 172 -6.70 -27.90 -13.06
N SER A 173 -7.99 -27.84 -13.39
CA SER A 173 -8.94 -26.90 -12.79
C SER A 173 -9.18 -27.15 -11.30
N ARG A 174 -8.82 -28.31 -10.74
CA ARG A 174 -8.94 -28.58 -9.30
C ARG A 174 -8.05 -27.67 -8.47
N ILE A 175 -6.95 -27.19 -9.06
CA ILE A 175 -5.99 -26.30 -8.41
C ILE A 175 -6.56 -24.89 -8.22
N ASP A 176 -7.59 -24.50 -8.99
CA ASP A 176 -8.29 -23.23 -8.83
C ASP A 176 -8.81 -23.03 -7.39
N ALA A 177 -9.14 -24.12 -6.68
CA ALA A 177 -9.60 -24.08 -5.29
C ALA A 177 -8.50 -23.76 -4.25
N PHE A 178 -7.22 -23.87 -4.62
CA PHE A 178 -6.08 -23.55 -3.76
C PHE A 178 -5.59 -22.10 -3.93
N ILE A 179 -6.01 -21.44 -5.00
CA ILE A 179 -5.54 -20.10 -5.36
C ILE A 179 -6.59 -19.09 -4.89
N GLN A 180 -6.35 -18.49 -3.73
CA GLN A 180 -7.17 -17.41 -3.19
C GLN A 180 -6.52 -16.05 -3.48
N PRO A 181 -7.15 -15.18 -4.29
CA PRO A 181 -6.71 -13.80 -4.43
C PRO A 181 -6.83 -13.04 -3.11
N VAL A 182 -5.77 -12.30 -2.78
CA VAL A 182 -5.67 -11.47 -1.57
C VAL A 182 -5.36 -10.04 -1.98
N ILE A 183 -6.06 -9.08 -1.38
CA ILE A 183 -5.77 -7.65 -1.54
C ILE A 183 -4.95 -7.14 -0.35
N TYR A 184 -4.14 -6.11 -0.60
CA TYR A 184 -3.49 -5.32 0.45
C TYR A 184 -4.19 -3.96 0.57
N GLY A 185 -4.69 -3.63 1.76
CA GLY A 185 -5.39 -2.37 2.00
C GLY A 185 -6.40 -2.48 3.14
N TYR A 186 -7.68 -2.34 2.82
CA TYR A 186 -8.78 -2.30 3.78
C TYR A 186 -10.07 -2.88 3.19
N ALA A 187 -10.84 -3.65 3.95
CA ALA A 187 -12.20 -4.06 3.59
C ALA A 187 -13.04 -4.25 4.86
N LYS A 188 -14.13 -3.49 5.00
CA LYS A 188 -15.03 -3.56 6.16
C LYS A 188 -16.45 -3.17 5.76
N THR A 189 -17.44 -3.76 6.40
CA THR A 189 -18.83 -3.32 6.31
C THR A 189 -19.38 -2.95 7.68
N VAL A 190 -20.42 -2.11 7.70
CA VAL A 190 -21.13 -1.67 8.89
C VAL A 190 -22.61 -1.69 8.58
N ASP A 191 -23.36 -2.37 9.44
CA ASP A 191 -24.82 -2.39 9.39
C ASP A 191 -25.36 -1.12 10.07
N ALA A 192 -26.34 -0.50 9.42
CA ALA A 192 -27.01 0.69 9.94
C ALA A 192 -28.48 0.70 9.53
N VAL A 193 -29.23 1.66 10.05
CA VAL A 193 -30.63 1.86 9.72
C VAL A 193 -30.85 3.35 9.41
N LEU A 194 -31.50 3.63 8.29
CA LEU A 194 -31.89 4.97 7.87
C LEU A 194 -33.38 4.97 7.52
N ASN A 195 -34.17 5.84 8.15
CA ASN A 195 -35.63 5.93 7.94
C ASN A 195 -36.34 4.56 7.99
N ALA A 196 -36.05 3.77 9.04
CA ALA A 196 -36.56 2.41 9.25
C ALA A 196 -36.16 1.36 8.17
N THR A 197 -35.30 1.73 7.23
CA THR A 197 -34.76 0.84 6.20
C THR A 197 -33.38 0.32 6.63
N PRO A 198 -33.17 -1.01 6.71
CA PRO A 198 -31.86 -1.58 7.00
C PRO A 198 -30.91 -1.37 5.81
N ILE A 199 -29.70 -0.94 6.12
CA ILE A 199 -28.65 -0.69 5.13
C ILE A 199 -27.33 -1.32 5.58
N VAL A 200 -26.54 -1.76 4.61
CA VAL A 200 -25.17 -2.24 4.83
C VAL A 200 -24.22 -1.34 4.04
N LEU A 201 -23.41 -0.55 4.75
CA LEU A 201 -22.41 0.32 4.16
C LEU A 201 -21.04 -0.35 4.23
N GLY A 202 -20.34 -0.43 3.11
CA GLY A 202 -18.99 -0.99 3.01
C GLY A 202 -17.99 -0.03 2.41
N LEU A 203 -16.73 -0.19 2.80
CA LEU A 203 -15.60 0.53 2.22
C LEU A 203 -14.45 -0.43 1.97
N ILE A 204 -13.97 -0.45 0.73
CA ILE A 204 -12.88 -1.31 0.27
C ILE A 204 -11.80 -0.42 -0.32
N THR A 205 -10.56 -0.57 0.14
CA THR A 205 -9.38 0.03 -0.48
C THR A 205 -8.40 -1.04 -0.89
N ARG A 206 -7.97 -0.98 -2.16
CA ARG A 206 -7.07 -1.93 -2.79
C ARG A 206 -5.83 -1.20 -3.27
N ARG A 207 -4.65 -1.69 -2.89
CA ARG A 207 -3.37 -1.12 -3.30
C ARG A 207 -2.76 -1.92 -4.43
N SER A 208 -2.25 -1.22 -5.43
CA SER A 208 -1.65 -1.88 -6.58
C SER A 208 -0.32 -2.56 -6.25
N ILE A 209 -0.06 -3.70 -6.88
CA ILE A 209 1.23 -4.41 -6.87
C ILE A 209 2.28 -3.68 -7.72
N PHE A 210 1.85 -2.97 -8.78
CA PHE A 210 2.77 -2.30 -9.69
C PHE A 210 3.36 -1.06 -9.03
N ARG A 211 4.70 -0.94 -9.11
CA ARG A 211 5.47 0.15 -8.50
C ARG A 211 5.11 0.37 -7.02
N ALA A 212 4.78 -0.72 -6.30
CA ALA A 212 4.48 -0.69 -4.88
C ALA A 212 5.75 -0.38 -4.06
N GLY A 213 5.61 0.46 -3.05
CA GLY A 213 6.76 0.82 -2.24
C GLY A 213 6.54 1.88 -1.18
N THR A 214 7.61 2.21 -0.47
CA THR A 214 7.57 3.24 0.57
C THR A 214 7.48 4.64 -0.03
N ARG A 215 7.01 5.58 0.79
CA ARG A 215 6.71 6.96 0.42
C ARG A 215 7.76 7.62 -0.47
N TYR A 216 9.06 7.51 -0.18
CA TYR A 216 10.10 8.24 -0.92
C TYR A 216 10.80 7.40 -2.00
N PHE A 217 10.70 6.08 -1.95
CA PHE A 217 11.44 5.22 -2.88
C PHE A 217 10.65 4.85 -4.12
N ARG A 218 9.32 4.90 -4.07
CA ARG A 218 8.45 4.68 -5.24
C ARG A 218 7.46 5.85 -5.39
N ARG A 219 7.90 6.89 -6.11
CA ARG A 219 7.10 8.05 -6.53
C ARG A 219 7.13 8.19 -8.05
N GLY A 220 6.16 8.91 -8.60
CA GLY A 220 6.05 9.12 -10.05
C GLY A 220 5.59 7.88 -10.81
N VAL A 221 5.71 7.99 -12.13
CA VAL A 221 5.36 6.95 -13.10
C VAL A 221 6.60 6.13 -13.52
N ASP A 222 6.41 4.89 -13.95
CA ASP A 222 7.41 4.09 -14.67
C ASP A 222 7.23 4.18 -16.19
N ASN A 223 8.07 3.48 -16.95
CA ASN A 223 8.03 3.49 -18.43
C ASN A 223 6.80 2.79 -19.03
N ASP A 224 6.16 1.93 -18.24
CA ASP A 224 4.98 1.17 -18.62
C ASP A 224 3.69 1.92 -18.29
N GLY A 225 3.80 3.10 -17.65
CA GLY A 225 2.66 3.93 -17.26
C GLY A 225 2.09 3.57 -15.88
N ASN A 226 2.74 2.70 -15.10
CA ASN A 226 2.31 2.41 -13.73
C ASN A 226 2.81 3.48 -12.77
N VAL A 227 1.89 3.98 -11.96
CA VAL A 227 2.16 5.02 -10.96
C VAL A 227 2.39 4.40 -9.59
N GLY A 228 3.36 4.95 -8.86
CA GLY A 228 3.61 4.53 -7.49
C GLY A 228 2.37 4.76 -6.62
N ASN A 229 2.11 3.81 -5.73
CA ASN A 229 1.07 3.93 -4.70
C ASN A 229 -0.34 4.17 -5.26
N PHE A 230 -0.64 3.59 -6.43
CA PHE A 230 -2.00 3.55 -6.96
C PHE A 230 -2.92 2.77 -6.02
N ASN A 231 -4.04 3.37 -5.64
CA ASN A 231 -5.09 2.70 -4.89
C ASN A 231 -6.46 2.99 -5.50
N GLU A 232 -7.31 1.97 -5.51
CA GLU A 232 -8.74 2.12 -5.67
C GLU A 232 -9.39 2.16 -4.28
N THR A 233 -10.32 3.10 -4.08
CA THR A 233 -11.18 3.16 -2.90
C THR A 233 -12.63 3.11 -3.39
N GLU A 234 -13.33 2.07 -2.99
CA GLU A 234 -14.70 1.76 -3.41
C GLU A 234 -15.62 1.81 -2.20
N GLN A 235 -16.63 2.65 -2.27
CA GLN A 235 -17.76 2.64 -1.34
C GLN A 235 -18.84 1.74 -1.92
N ILE A 236 -19.34 0.80 -1.13
CA ILE A 236 -20.45 -0.07 -1.52
C ILE A 236 -21.61 0.12 -0.55
N LEU A 237 -22.83 0.05 -1.06
CA LEU A 237 -24.05 0.18 -0.26
C LEU A 237 -25.03 -0.90 -0.70
N LEU A 238 -25.62 -1.59 0.28
CA LEU A 238 -26.76 -2.47 0.07
C LEU A 238 -27.94 -1.92 0.86
N VAL A 239 -29.08 -1.82 0.17
CA VAL A 239 -30.34 -1.31 0.71
C VAL A 239 -31.42 -2.33 0.44
N GLU A 240 -32.07 -2.81 1.47
CA GLU A 240 -33.25 -3.67 1.34
C GLU A 240 -34.48 -2.79 1.47
N ASN A 241 -35.10 -2.40 0.35
CA ASN A 241 -36.27 -1.53 0.41
C ASN A 241 -37.52 -2.37 0.73
N PRO A 242 -38.15 -2.20 1.93
CA PRO A 242 -39.25 -3.05 2.37
C PRO A 242 -40.52 -2.86 1.54
N GLU A 243 -40.71 -1.69 0.93
CA GLU A 243 -41.93 -1.37 0.16
C GLU A 243 -41.93 -2.01 -1.24
N SER A 244 -40.73 -2.22 -1.79
CA SER A 244 -40.56 -2.73 -3.16
C SER A 244 -40.15 -4.21 -3.23
N GLU A 245 -39.88 -4.85 -2.08
CA GLU A 245 -39.31 -6.19 -1.94
C GLU A 245 -38.05 -6.44 -2.79
N LYS A 246 -37.35 -5.36 -3.16
CA LYS A 246 -36.15 -5.39 -3.99
C LYS A 246 -34.95 -4.91 -3.19
N THR A 247 -33.83 -5.59 -3.39
CA THR A 247 -32.56 -5.19 -2.79
C THR A 247 -31.74 -4.42 -3.81
N HIS A 248 -31.41 -3.18 -3.47
CA HIS A 248 -30.60 -2.29 -4.28
C HIS A 248 -29.14 -2.39 -3.84
N VAL A 249 -28.24 -2.49 -4.81
CA VAL A 249 -26.79 -2.56 -4.57
C VAL A 249 -26.11 -1.44 -5.36
N PHE A 250 -25.32 -0.65 -4.66
CA PHE A 250 -24.58 0.47 -5.20
C PHE A 250 -23.08 0.28 -5.02
N SER A 251 -22.30 0.85 -5.94
CA SER A 251 -20.86 0.98 -5.82
C SER A 251 -20.40 2.31 -6.42
N PHE A 252 -19.61 3.05 -5.64
CA PHE A 252 -18.96 4.27 -6.06
C PHE A 252 -17.45 4.13 -5.92
N LEU A 253 -16.75 4.21 -7.06
CA LEU A 253 -15.31 4.01 -7.15
C LEU A 253 -14.57 5.35 -7.27
N GLN A 254 -13.48 5.48 -6.52
CA GLN A 254 -12.54 6.58 -6.60
C GLN A 254 -11.11 6.03 -6.70
N THR A 255 -10.21 6.80 -7.33
CA THR A 255 -8.79 6.44 -7.42
C THR A 255 -7.91 7.47 -6.75
N ARG A 256 -6.74 7.01 -6.31
CA ARG A 256 -5.65 7.90 -5.89
C ARG A 256 -4.32 7.30 -6.29
N GLY A 257 -3.32 8.14 -6.47
CA GLY A 257 -1.97 7.66 -6.79
C GLY A 257 -0.95 8.78 -6.77
N SER A 258 0.31 8.40 -7.05
CA SER A 258 1.34 9.39 -7.31
C SER A 258 1.02 10.20 -8.57
N VAL A 259 1.56 11.42 -8.64
CA VAL A 259 1.47 12.26 -9.84
C VAL A 259 2.19 11.54 -10.98
N PRO A 260 1.54 11.34 -12.15
CA PRO A 260 2.04 10.50 -13.25
C PRO A 260 3.11 11.20 -14.09
N ILE A 261 4.15 11.75 -13.45
CA ILE A 261 5.35 12.29 -14.11
C ILE A 261 6.58 11.59 -13.55
N TYR A 262 7.74 11.72 -14.19
CA TYR A 262 8.99 11.24 -13.60
C TYR A 262 9.46 12.22 -12.53
N TRP A 263 9.33 11.85 -11.26
CA TRP A 263 9.80 12.66 -10.15
C TRP A 263 10.19 11.78 -8.96
N ALA A 264 11.12 12.28 -8.16
CA ALA A 264 11.58 11.61 -6.95
C ALA A 264 11.94 12.63 -5.86
N GLU A 265 11.96 12.14 -4.62
CA GLU A 265 12.46 12.90 -3.48
C GLU A 265 13.63 12.17 -2.85
N ILE A 266 14.82 12.76 -2.96
CA ILE A 266 16.06 12.14 -2.50
C ILE A 266 16.24 12.49 -1.02
N ASN A 267 16.08 11.47 -0.17
CA ASN A 267 16.40 11.56 1.25
C ASN A 267 17.91 11.81 1.46
N ASN A 268 18.22 12.75 2.33
CA ASN A 268 19.59 13.14 2.65
C ASN A 268 19.75 13.49 4.14
N LEU A 269 18.96 12.83 5.01
CA LEU A 269 18.79 13.14 6.44
C LEU A 269 18.22 14.52 6.76
N LYS A 270 18.00 15.43 5.81
CA LYS A 270 17.32 16.69 6.09
C LYS A 270 15.84 16.43 6.35
N TYR A 271 15.22 17.29 7.14
CA TYR A 271 13.78 17.23 7.42
C TYR A 271 12.92 17.30 6.13
N LYS A 272 13.38 18.06 5.13
CA LYS A 272 12.77 18.10 3.79
C LYS A 272 13.72 17.46 2.79
N PRO A 273 13.32 16.37 2.09
CA PRO A 273 14.13 15.75 1.05
C PRO A 273 14.26 16.67 -0.16
N ASN A 274 15.21 16.38 -1.04
CA ASN A 274 15.38 17.17 -2.26
C ASN A 274 14.47 16.63 -3.38
N LEU A 275 13.54 17.45 -3.88
CA LEU A 275 12.76 17.14 -5.06
C LEU A 275 13.60 17.19 -6.34
N VAL A 276 13.43 16.18 -7.20
CA VAL A 276 14.06 16.07 -8.52
C VAL A 276 13.05 15.63 -9.58
N LEU A 277 13.19 16.13 -10.80
CA LEU A 277 12.33 15.82 -11.95
C LEU A 277 13.15 15.06 -13.00
N GLY A 278 12.51 14.07 -13.65
CA GLY A 278 13.11 13.30 -14.74
C GLY A 278 12.75 13.86 -16.11
N GLU A 279 13.57 13.54 -17.11
CA GLU A 279 13.35 13.92 -18.51
C GLU A 279 12.24 13.07 -19.17
N ASN A 280 11.51 13.64 -20.14
CA ASN A 280 10.55 12.96 -21.03
C ASN A 280 9.36 12.24 -20.35
N SER A 281 8.56 12.96 -19.54
CA SER A 281 7.37 12.37 -18.89
C SER A 281 6.18 12.09 -19.82
N LEU A 282 6.10 12.72 -21.00
CA LEU A 282 4.90 12.70 -21.85
C LEU A 282 4.43 11.28 -22.25
N ASP A 283 5.34 10.42 -22.72
CA ASP A 283 4.99 9.07 -23.19
C ASP A 283 4.44 8.19 -22.06
N ALA A 284 5.13 8.19 -20.91
CA ALA A 284 4.69 7.45 -19.73
C ALA A 284 3.35 7.96 -19.19
N THR A 285 3.14 9.28 -19.17
CA THR A 285 1.87 9.88 -18.75
C THR A 285 0.74 9.55 -19.75
N LYS A 286 1.02 9.54 -21.05
CA LYS A 286 0.08 9.12 -22.10
C LYS A 286 -0.38 7.67 -21.87
N LYS A 287 0.56 6.74 -21.72
CA LYS A 287 0.27 5.32 -21.43
C LYS A 287 -0.56 5.16 -20.16
N HIS A 288 -0.18 5.89 -19.10
CA HIS A 288 -0.92 5.88 -17.85
C HIS A 288 -2.38 6.25 -18.07
N PHE A 289 -2.65 7.38 -18.72
CA PHE A 289 -4.02 7.84 -18.91
C PHE A 289 -4.80 7.05 -19.95
N ASP A 290 -4.15 6.44 -20.94
CA ASP A 290 -4.82 5.51 -21.84
C ASP A 290 -5.40 4.32 -21.06
N GLN A 291 -4.62 3.73 -20.16
CA GLN A 291 -5.10 2.69 -19.25
C GLN A 291 -6.21 3.20 -18.32
N GLN A 292 -6.07 4.40 -17.74
CA GLN A 292 -7.11 4.95 -16.84
C GLN A 292 -8.43 5.21 -17.57
N LYS A 293 -8.39 5.66 -18.83
CA LYS A 293 -9.60 5.88 -19.65
C LYS A 293 -10.29 4.59 -20.03
N GLU A 294 -9.50 3.56 -20.35
CA GLU A 294 -10.04 2.23 -20.67
C GLU A 294 -10.79 1.63 -19.48
N LEU A 295 -10.24 1.78 -18.27
CA LEU A 295 -10.79 1.16 -17.07
C LEU A 295 -11.90 1.98 -16.39
N TYR A 296 -11.82 3.32 -16.44
CA TYR A 296 -12.69 4.19 -15.65
C TYR A 296 -13.44 5.24 -16.47
N GLY A 297 -13.17 5.37 -17.78
CA GLY A 297 -13.75 6.42 -18.61
C GLY A 297 -13.17 7.80 -18.32
N ASP A 298 -14.00 8.78 -18.01
CA ASP A 298 -13.56 10.17 -17.81
C ASP A 298 -12.81 10.33 -16.49
N ASN A 299 -11.68 11.03 -16.51
CA ASN A 299 -10.78 11.15 -15.38
C ASN A 299 -10.72 12.60 -14.87
N TYR A 300 -11.30 12.85 -13.70
CA TYR A 300 -11.23 14.13 -13.01
C TYR A 300 -10.05 14.16 -12.05
N LEU A 301 -8.99 14.84 -12.45
CA LEU A 301 -7.70 14.89 -11.75
C LEU A 301 -7.70 16.01 -10.72
N VAL A 302 -7.89 15.68 -9.45
CA VAL A 302 -7.83 16.64 -8.34
C VAL A 302 -6.42 16.67 -7.77
N ASN A 303 -5.70 17.75 -8.05
CA ASN A 303 -4.36 17.97 -7.55
C ASN A 303 -4.36 18.86 -6.29
N LEU A 304 -4.00 18.28 -5.15
CA LEU A 304 -3.98 18.95 -3.84
C LEU A 304 -2.60 19.54 -3.48
N VAL A 305 -1.67 19.57 -4.43
CA VAL A 305 -0.30 20.05 -4.26
C VAL A 305 -0.27 21.56 -3.97
N ASN A 306 0.65 22.02 -3.12
CA ASN A 306 0.74 23.42 -2.72
C ASN A 306 1.21 24.34 -3.85
N GLN A 307 0.59 25.52 -3.96
CA GLN A 307 0.87 26.53 -4.99
C GLN A 307 2.20 27.26 -4.79
N LYS A 308 2.81 27.15 -3.61
CA LYS A 308 4.06 27.83 -3.25
C LYS A 308 5.02 26.87 -2.56
N GLY A 309 6.29 27.04 -2.86
CA GLY A 309 7.37 26.33 -2.17
C GLY A 309 7.77 25.02 -2.85
N HIS A 310 8.11 24.02 -2.03
CA HIS A 310 8.81 22.82 -2.46
C HIS A 310 8.03 21.94 -3.45
N GLU A 311 6.69 21.97 -3.40
CA GLU A 311 5.84 21.09 -4.22
C GLU A 311 5.50 21.67 -5.60
N LEU A 312 5.79 22.96 -5.84
CA LEU A 312 5.42 23.69 -7.07
C LEU A 312 5.96 23.04 -8.36
N PRO A 313 7.22 22.57 -8.44
CA PRO A 313 7.74 22.01 -9.68
C PRO A 313 7.02 20.74 -10.13
N VAL A 314 6.53 19.92 -9.20
CA VAL A 314 5.71 18.74 -9.52
C VAL A 314 4.34 19.17 -10.05
N LYS A 315 3.76 20.23 -9.48
CA LYS A 315 2.49 20.79 -9.96
C LYS A 315 2.65 21.30 -11.39
N GLU A 316 3.63 22.16 -11.66
CA GLU A 316 3.86 22.74 -12.97
C GLU A 316 4.20 21.66 -14.00
N GLY A 317 5.02 20.67 -13.63
CA GLY A 317 5.32 19.52 -14.47
C GLY A 317 4.07 18.69 -14.81
N TYR A 318 3.18 18.49 -13.86
CA TYR A 318 1.95 17.74 -14.12
C TYR A 318 0.96 18.52 -14.98
N GLU A 319 0.75 19.79 -14.65
CA GLU A 319 -0.16 20.68 -15.37
C GLU A 319 0.29 20.86 -16.83
N SER A 320 1.58 21.13 -17.06
CA SER A 320 2.13 21.24 -18.42
C SER A 320 1.97 19.96 -19.24
N VAL A 321 2.21 18.79 -18.65
CA VAL A 321 2.04 17.50 -19.32
C VAL A 321 0.57 17.24 -19.66
N VAL A 322 -0.36 17.51 -18.74
CA VAL A 322 -1.80 17.31 -19.02
C VAL A 322 -2.29 18.28 -20.10
N HIS A 323 -1.89 19.55 -20.05
CA HIS A 323 -2.21 20.52 -21.11
C HIS A 323 -1.59 20.15 -22.46
N ALA A 324 -0.37 19.59 -22.47
CA ALA A 324 0.28 19.11 -23.69
C ALA A 324 -0.43 17.90 -24.30
N LEU A 325 -0.99 17.01 -23.47
CA LEU A 325 -1.79 15.88 -23.93
C LEU A 325 -3.15 16.32 -24.52
N ASN A 326 -3.73 17.39 -23.98
CA ASN A 326 -4.99 18.00 -24.42
C ASN A 326 -6.10 16.98 -24.74
N ASP A 327 -6.25 15.98 -23.86
CA ASP A 327 -7.24 14.92 -24.03
C ASP A 327 -8.60 15.36 -23.47
N PRO A 328 -9.70 15.29 -24.24
CA PRO A 328 -11.00 15.76 -23.79
C PRO A 328 -11.59 14.95 -22.62
N LYS A 329 -11.11 13.72 -22.38
CA LYS A 329 -11.57 12.86 -21.27
C LYS A 329 -10.80 13.07 -19.96
N ILE A 330 -9.84 14.00 -19.96
CA ILE A 330 -8.97 14.26 -18.83
C ILE A 330 -9.19 15.69 -18.35
N HIS A 331 -9.76 15.83 -17.16
CA HIS A 331 -10.11 17.13 -16.59
C HIS A 331 -9.18 17.45 -15.42
N TYR A 332 -8.30 18.43 -15.61
CA TYR A 332 -7.37 18.83 -14.56
C TYR A 332 -7.97 19.91 -13.65
N VAL A 333 -8.04 19.62 -12.35
CA VAL A 333 -8.47 20.55 -11.33
C VAL A 333 -7.38 20.73 -10.29
N TYR A 334 -6.96 21.97 -10.13
CA TYR A 334 -6.07 22.37 -9.06
C TYR A 334 -6.88 22.87 -7.85
N PHE A 335 -6.53 22.40 -6.64
CA PHE A 335 -7.15 22.86 -5.40
C PHE A 335 -6.11 23.02 -4.27
N ASP A 336 -5.87 24.26 -3.83
CA ASP A 336 -4.93 24.53 -2.73
C ASP A 336 -5.58 24.23 -1.37
N PHE A 337 -5.40 23.00 -0.90
CA PHE A 337 -5.96 22.59 0.38
C PHE A 337 -5.42 23.40 1.58
N HIS A 338 -4.19 23.92 1.55
CA HIS A 338 -3.61 24.62 2.70
C HIS A 338 -4.06 26.07 2.80
N HIS A 339 -4.18 26.74 1.65
CA HIS A 339 -4.75 28.08 1.59
C HIS A 339 -6.25 28.04 1.85
N GLU A 340 -6.95 27.10 1.20
CA GLU A 340 -8.40 27.04 1.26
C GLU A 340 -8.91 26.44 2.57
N CYS A 341 -8.26 25.44 3.16
CA CYS A 341 -8.69 24.87 4.44
C CYS A 341 -8.04 25.54 5.66
N ARG A 342 -7.53 26.78 5.56
CA ARG A 342 -7.19 27.57 6.76
C ARG A 342 -8.45 27.69 7.63
N LYS A 343 -8.39 27.14 8.85
CA LYS A 343 -9.50 26.96 9.82
C LYS A 343 -10.42 25.75 9.60
N MET A 344 -10.01 24.76 8.79
CA MET A 344 -10.60 23.41 8.71
C MET A 344 -12.12 23.41 8.46
N GLN A 345 -12.60 24.19 7.49
CA GLN A 345 -14.02 24.30 7.18
C GLN A 345 -14.44 23.34 6.04
N TRP A 346 -15.29 22.35 6.38
CA TRP A 346 -15.96 21.42 5.46
C TRP A 346 -16.63 22.11 4.26
N HIS A 347 -17.12 23.33 4.47
CA HIS A 347 -17.80 24.14 3.45
C HIS A 347 -16.97 24.38 2.18
N ARG A 348 -15.63 24.34 2.25
CA ARG A 348 -14.77 24.62 1.09
C ARG A 348 -14.46 23.40 0.24
N VAL A 349 -14.63 22.18 0.77
CA VAL A 349 -14.61 20.97 -0.08
C VAL A 349 -15.88 20.92 -0.94
N LYS A 350 -17.00 21.49 -0.47
CA LYS A 350 -18.19 21.68 -1.29
C LYS A 350 -17.92 22.58 -2.51
N LEU A 351 -17.11 23.65 -2.37
CA LEU A 351 -16.69 24.48 -3.52
C LEU A 351 -15.88 23.69 -4.57
N LEU A 352 -15.08 22.71 -4.13
CA LEU A 352 -14.38 21.81 -5.04
C LEU A 352 -15.38 20.93 -5.79
N ILE A 353 -16.37 20.39 -5.10
CA ILE A 353 -17.45 19.61 -5.71
C ILE A 353 -18.23 20.46 -6.73
N ASP A 354 -18.62 21.68 -6.37
CA ASP A 354 -19.32 22.61 -7.28
C ASP A 354 -18.48 22.90 -8.53
N HIS A 355 -17.15 22.96 -8.41
CA HIS A 355 -16.26 23.15 -9.55
C HIS A 355 -16.18 21.89 -10.42
N LEU A 356 -16.08 20.70 -9.81
CA LEU A 356 -16.09 19.43 -10.54
C LEU A 356 -17.41 19.22 -11.28
N GLU A 357 -18.54 19.59 -10.66
CA GLU A 357 -19.87 19.52 -11.28
C GLU A 357 -19.97 20.43 -12.51
N LYS A 358 -19.42 21.65 -12.44
CA LYS A 358 -19.34 22.56 -13.59
C LYS A 358 -18.49 22.02 -14.75
N LEU A 359 -17.51 21.15 -14.45
CA LEU A 359 -16.69 20.51 -15.48
C LEU A 359 -17.38 19.29 -16.11
N GLY A 360 -18.50 18.84 -15.54
CA GLY A 360 -19.29 17.72 -16.05
C GLY A 360 -19.41 16.52 -15.11
N LEU A 361 -18.81 16.55 -13.91
CA LEU A 361 -18.93 15.46 -12.95
C LEU A 361 -20.36 15.40 -12.39
N SER A 362 -21.02 14.25 -12.48
CA SER A 362 -22.35 14.06 -11.91
C SER A 362 -22.31 13.23 -10.64
N ASN A 363 -23.09 13.61 -9.62
CA ASN A 363 -23.34 12.75 -8.45
C ASN A 363 -24.24 11.54 -8.76
N GLN A 364 -24.78 11.46 -9.97
CA GLN A 364 -25.58 10.32 -10.42
C GLN A 364 -24.74 9.25 -11.15
N ASP A 365 -23.43 9.49 -11.29
CA ASP A 365 -22.49 8.59 -11.95
C ASP A 365 -21.88 7.60 -10.95
N PHE A 366 -22.63 6.54 -10.67
CA PHE A 366 -22.25 5.43 -9.81
C PHE A 366 -22.84 4.13 -10.36
N PHE A 367 -22.26 3.00 -9.97
CA PHE A 367 -22.81 1.70 -10.35
C PHE A 367 -24.03 1.38 -9.49
N HIS A 368 -25.13 0.99 -10.13
CA HIS A 368 -26.37 0.60 -9.45
C HIS A 368 -26.98 -0.62 -10.11
N LYS A 369 -27.24 -1.65 -9.32
CA LYS A 369 -28.01 -2.83 -9.72
C LYS A 369 -29.09 -3.17 -8.70
N VAL A 370 -30.06 -3.96 -9.15
CA VAL A 370 -31.10 -4.55 -8.31
C VAL A 370 -30.93 -6.06 -8.32
N ILE A 371 -30.96 -6.67 -7.15
CA ILE A 371 -30.83 -8.11 -6.95
C ILE A 371 -32.12 -8.72 -6.41
N ASP A 372 -32.30 -10.02 -6.67
CA ASP A 372 -33.37 -10.83 -6.08
C ASP A 372 -33.02 -11.29 -4.65
N SER A 373 -33.96 -11.98 -3.99
CA SER A 373 -33.76 -12.56 -2.67
C SER A 373 -32.70 -13.67 -2.62
N ASN A 374 -32.30 -14.22 -3.76
CA ASN A 374 -31.23 -15.21 -3.88
C ASN A 374 -29.86 -14.57 -4.14
N GLY A 375 -29.80 -13.23 -4.26
CA GLY A 375 -28.58 -12.48 -4.53
C GLY A 375 -28.20 -12.36 -6.01
N ASN A 376 -29.04 -12.83 -6.94
CA ASN A 376 -28.80 -12.74 -8.38
C ASN A 376 -29.20 -11.36 -8.90
N THR A 377 -28.43 -10.83 -9.85
CA THR A 377 -28.76 -9.56 -10.50
C THR A 377 -30.00 -9.70 -11.39
N VAL A 378 -31.04 -8.93 -11.07
CA VAL A 378 -32.27 -8.82 -11.86
C VAL A 378 -32.10 -7.78 -12.96
N GLN A 379 -31.51 -6.63 -12.61
CA GLN A 379 -31.33 -5.52 -13.53
C GLN A 379 -30.12 -4.67 -13.15
N ILE A 380 -29.32 -4.30 -14.14
CA ILE A 380 -28.32 -3.23 -14.02
C ILE A 380 -29.02 -1.91 -14.39
N VAL A 381 -29.06 -0.98 -13.45
CA VAL A 381 -29.75 0.31 -13.61
C VAL A 381 -28.80 1.37 -14.14
N LYS A 382 -27.57 1.42 -13.61
CA LYS A 382 -26.52 2.38 -14.02
C LYS A 382 -25.13 1.76 -13.91
N GLU A 383 -24.24 2.23 -14.77
CA GLU A 383 -22.80 1.99 -14.69
C GLU A 383 -22.07 3.30 -14.42
N GLN A 384 -20.96 3.24 -13.67
CA GLN A 384 -20.08 4.38 -13.48
C GLN A 384 -19.15 4.52 -14.70
N HIS A 385 -19.05 5.74 -15.24
CA HIS A 385 -18.24 6.06 -16.43
C HIS A 385 -17.22 7.17 -16.21
N SER A 386 -17.13 7.74 -15.02
CA SER A 386 -16.08 8.67 -14.64
C SER A 386 -15.51 8.38 -13.25
N VAL A 387 -14.27 8.82 -13.02
CA VAL A 387 -13.59 8.66 -11.73
C VAL A 387 -12.92 9.95 -11.31
N VAL A 388 -13.01 10.27 -10.03
CA VAL A 388 -12.20 11.31 -9.41
C VAL A 388 -10.88 10.70 -8.94
N ARG A 389 -9.79 11.13 -9.57
CA ARG A 389 -8.43 10.76 -9.17
C ARG A 389 -7.84 11.85 -8.29
N THR A 390 -7.59 11.52 -7.03
CA THR A 390 -6.94 12.46 -6.10
C THR A 390 -5.42 12.23 -6.03
N ASN A 391 -4.66 13.31 -6.22
CA ASN A 391 -3.20 13.30 -6.11
C ASN A 391 -2.76 14.19 -4.93
N CYS A 392 -1.78 13.71 -4.16
CA CYS A 392 -1.14 14.47 -3.10
C CYS A 392 0.34 14.07 -2.98
N MET A 393 1.21 15.07 -2.79
CA MET A 393 2.64 14.85 -2.65
C MET A 393 3.01 14.22 -1.29
N ASP A 394 2.38 14.68 -0.20
CA ASP A 394 2.95 14.48 1.14
C ASP A 394 2.00 14.02 2.25
N CYS A 395 0.68 13.97 2.04
CA CYS A 395 -0.20 13.42 3.07
C CYS A 395 -1.46 12.75 2.54
N LEU A 396 -1.58 11.48 2.92
CA LEU A 396 -2.75 10.65 2.73
C LEU A 396 -4.02 11.26 3.38
N ASP A 397 -3.83 12.04 4.44
CA ASP A 397 -4.91 12.66 5.20
C ASP A 397 -5.73 13.65 4.34
N ARG A 398 -5.07 14.43 3.46
CA ARG A 398 -5.76 15.36 2.54
C ARG A 398 -6.61 14.60 1.52
N THR A 399 -6.06 13.56 0.93
CA THR A 399 -6.76 12.75 -0.09
C THR A 399 -7.93 11.99 0.54
N ASN A 400 -7.76 11.44 1.74
CA ASN A 400 -8.83 10.72 2.41
C ASN A 400 -10.01 11.63 2.75
N VAL A 401 -9.76 12.88 3.17
CA VAL A 401 -10.82 13.86 3.42
C VAL A 401 -11.59 14.19 2.14
N VAL A 402 -10.89 14.46 1.02
CA VAL A 402 -11.56 14.75 -0.25
C VAL A 402 -12.36 13.55 -0.75
N GLN A 403 -11.78 12.34 -0.69
CA GLN A 403 -12.47 11.11 -1.09
C GLN A 403 -13.71 10.83 -0.23
N SER A 404 -13.61 11.07 1.08
CA SER A 404 -14.71 10.92 2.02
C SER A 404 -15.84 11.89 1.70
N VAL A 405 -15.56 13.19 1.53
CA VAL A 405 -16.61 14.19 1.24
C VAL A 405 -17.26 13.93 -0.13
N LEU A 406 -16.48 13.54 -1.15
CA LEU A 406 -17.03 13.16 -2.45
C LEU A 406 -17.95 11.94 -2.35
N ALA A 407 -17.54 10.94 -1.58
CA ALA A 407 -18.35 9.74 -1.38
C ALA A 407 -19.62 10.03 -0.56
N GLN A 408 -19.61 10.99 0.37
CA GLN A 408 -20.81 11.48 1.05
C GLN A 408 -21.79 12.15 0.08
N TRP A 409 -21.28 12.97 -0.85
CA TRP A 409 -22.08 13.67 -1.85
C TRP A 409 -22.74 12.70 -2.84
N VAL A 410 -22.06 11.62 -3.22
CA VAL A 410 -22.65 10.54 -4.04
C VAL A 410 -23.61 9.67 -3.23
N LEU A 411 -23.27 9.33 -1.98
CA LEU A 411 -24.12 8.52 -1.09
C LEU A 411 -25.51 9.14 -0.88
N GLN A 412 -25.60 10.47 -0.80
CA GLN A 412 -26.87 11.19 -0.79
C GLN A 412 -27.75 10.82 -2.00
N LYS A 413 -27.18 10.77 -3.20
CA LYS A 413 -27.91 10.39 -4.42
C LYS A 413 -28.23 8.91 -4.49
N GLU A 414 -27.40 8.04 -3.94
CA GLU A 414 -27.71 6.61 -3.81
C GLU A 414 -28.96 6.41 -2.93
N PHE A 415 -29.04 7.10 -1.79
CA PHE A 415 -30.22 7.06 -0.90
C PHE A 415 -31.48 7.66 -1.54
N GLU A 416 -31.36 8.77 -2.25
CA GLU A 416 -32.49 9.35 -3.02
C GLU A 416 -32.96 8.38 -4.11
N THR A 417 -32.04 7.72 -4.82
CA THR A 417 -32.36 6.77 -5.90
C THR A 417 -33.03 5.50 -5.37
N ALA A 418 -32.70 5.09 -4.15
CA ALA A 418 -33.35 3.96 -3.46
C ALA A 418 -34.68 4.35 -2.77
N ASN A 419 -35.11 5.61 -2.85
CA ASN A 419 -36.27 6.19 -2.17
C ASN A 419 -36.25 6.01 -0.64
N ILE A 420 -35.06 6.02 -0.02
CA ILE A 420 -34.95 5.98 1.46
C ILE A 420 -35.17 7.38 2.05
N ILE A 421 -34.74 8.40 1.31
CA ILE A 421 -34.77 9.79 1.72
C ILE A 421 -35.44 10.64 0.63
N ASP A 422 -36.19 11.66 1.04
CA ASP A 422 -36.84 12.59 0.11
C ASP A 422 -35.81 13.44 -0.63
N THR A 423 -36.11 13.81 -1.88
CA THR A 423 -35.25 14.68 -2.68
C THR A 423 -35.03 16.03 -1.96
N GLY A 424 -33.78 16.31 -1.58
CA GLY A 424 -33.40 17.54 -0.87
C GLY A 424 -33.29 17.43 0.65
N SER A 425 -33.61 16.26 1.24
CA SER A 425 -33.25 15.95 2.62
C SER A 425 -31.74 15.71 2.76
N THR A 426 -31.18 15.72 3.97
CA THR A 426 -29.74 15.57 4.23
C THR A 426 -29.53 14.31 5.08
N TRP A 427 -28.91 13.26 4.54
CA TRP A 427 -28.73 12.00 5.28
C TRP A 427 -27.82 12.17 6.51
N GLU A 428 -26.93 13.17 6.49
CA GLU A 428 -26.00 13.47 7.59
C GLU A 428 -26.71 13.89 8.88
N ASP A 429 -27.99 14.25 8.83
CA ASP A 429 -28.80 14.56 10.02
C ASP A 429 -28.98 13.33 10.93
N ASN A 430 -28.80 12.12 10.39
CA ASN A 430 -28.73 10.88 11.16
C ASN A 430 -27.35 10.74 11.84
N ALA A 431 -27.25 11.22 13.09
CA ALA A 431 -25.99 11.21 13.84
C ALA A 431 -25.35 9.81 14.02
N PRO A 432 -26.09 8.71 14.29
CA PRO A 432 -25.50 7.37 14.35
C PRO A 432 -24.86 6.93 13.03
N LEU A 433 -25.56 7.09 11.90
CA LEU A 433 -25.05 6.73 10.58
C LEU A 433 -23.82 7.57 10.21
N LEU A 434 -23.86 8.88 10.46
CA LEU A 434 -22.73 9.77 10.23
C LEU A 434 -21.50 9.37 11.05
N THR A 435 -21.69 8.97 12.31
CA THR A 435 -20.60 8.49 13.18
C THR A 435 -20.00 7.19 12.65
N SER A 436 -20.83 6.24 12.24
CA SER A 436 -20.39 4.99 11.60
C SER A 436 -19.60 5.25 10.31
N TYR A 437 -20.10 6.17 9.47
CA TYR A 437 -19.43 6.61 8.26
C TYR A 437 -18.05 7.20 8.54
N GLN A 438 -17.96 8.13 9.50
CA GLN A 438 -16.69 8.78 9.88
C GLN A 438 -15.68 7.77 10.44
N ASN A 439 -16.12 6.82 11.25
CA ASN A 439 -15.27 5.76 11.78
C ASN A 439 -14.74 4.85 10.66
N LEU A 440 -15.60 4.46 9.70
CA LEU A 440 -15.21 3.64 8.55
C LEU A 440 -14.11 4.32 7.71
N TRP A 441 -14.26 5.61 7.42
CA TRP A 441 -13.27 6.38 6.67
C TRP A 441 -11.99 6.69 7.45
N ALA A 442 -12.08 6.83 8.77
CA ALA A 442 -10.90 7.00 9.63
C ALA A 442 -10.06 5.72 9.71
N ASP A 443 -10.71 4.56 9.90
CA ASP A 443 -10.05 3.26 9.94
C ASP A 443 -9.38 2.93 8.59
N ASN A 444 -10.03 3.28 7.48
CA ASN A 444 -9.44 3.20 6.14
C ASN A 444 -8.18 4.08 5.98
N ALA A 445 -8.22 5.31 6.49
CA ALA A 445 -7.07 6.22 6.46
C ALA A 445 -5.88 5.63 7.23
N ASP A 446 -6.14 5.04 8.41
CA ASP A 446 -5.12 4.42 9.24
C ASP A 446 -4.49 3.20 8.56
N ALA A 447 -5.31 2.28 8.04
CA ALA A 447 -4.83 1.08 7.35
C ALA A 447 -3.89 1.44 6.18
N VAL A 448 -4.27 2.42 5.39
CA VAL A 448 -3.48 2.83 4.23
C VAL A 448 -2.26 3.67 4.65
N SER A 449 -2.37 4.50 5.69
CA SER A 449 -1.22 5.28 6.17
C SER A 449 -0.10 4.37 6.68
N VAL A 450 -0.45 3.31 7.41
CA VAL A 450 0.52 2.31 7.84
C VAL A 450 1.22 1.73 6.61
N ALA A 451 0.46 1.37 5.57
CA ALA A 451 0.99 0.84 4.32
C ALA A 451 1.93 1.81 3.56
N TYR A 452 1.68 3.12 3.63
CA TYR A 452 2.44 4.13 2.88
C TYR A 452 3.63 4.71 3.64
N SER A 453 3.44 5.08 4.91
CA SER A 453 4.43 5.79 5.73
C SER A 453 4.89 5.06 6.97
N GLY A 454 4.34 3.87 7.28
CA GLY A 454 4.76 3.04 8.43
C GLY A 454 4.24 3.50 9.78
N THR A 455 3.36 4.49 9.77
CA THR A 455 2.67 5.03 10.95
C THR A 455 1.19 5.19 10.63
N GLY A 456 0.36 5.28 11.67
CA GLY A 456 -1.03 5.73 11.51
C GLY A 456 -1.14 7.08 10.80
N ALA A 457 -2.34 7.39 10.33
CA ALA A 457 -2.61 8.65 9.64
C ALA A 457 -2.40 9.83 10.61
N LEU A 458 -2.01 10.99 10.08
CA LEU A 458 -2.00 12.20 10.92
C LEU A 458 -3.42 12.77 10.89
N LYS A 459 -3.82 13.44 11.97
CA LYS A 459 -5.15 14.06 12.07
C LYS A 459 -6.33 13.08 11.98
N THR A 460 -6.16 11.83 12.42
CA THR A 460 -7.24 10.84 12.52
C THR A 460 -8.36 11.29 13.46
N ASP A 461 -8.02 12.10 14.46
CA ASP A 461 -8.97 12.75 15.35
C ASP A 461 -9.89 13.72 14.59
N PHE A 462 -9.37 14.40 13.57
CA PHE A 462 -10.15 15.28 12.72
C PHE A 462 -11.18 14.51 11.86
N THR A 463 -10.80 13.37 11.30
CA THR A 463 -11.75 12.53 10.53
C THR A 463 -12.81 11.90 11.43
N ARG A 464 -12.46 11.51 12.67
CA ARG A 464 -13.40 10.87 13.62
C ARG A 464 -14.34 11.84 14.34
N THR A 465 -13.93 13.08 14.59
CA THR A 465 -14.69 14.00 15.46
C THR A 465 -14.97 15.37 14.85
N GLY A 466 -14.43 15.65 13.66
CA GLY A 466 -14.56 16.95 12.99
C GLY A 466 -13.84 18.11 13.69
N LYS A 467 -13.17 17.90 14.84
CA LYS A 467 -12.42 18.91 15.60
C LYS A 467 -11.05 18.36 16.04
N ARG A 468 -10.07 19.25 16.21
CA ARG A 468 -8.71 18.85 16.63
C ARG A 468 -8.59 18.81 18.15
N THR A 469 -8.10 17.69 18.68
CA THR A 469 -7.89 17.50 20.13
C THR A 469 -6.43 17.74 20.53
N ARG A 470 -6.16 18.17 21.77
CA ARG A 470 -4.77 18.36 22.27
C ARG A 470 -4.01 17.04 22.34
N LEU A 471 -4.71 15.95 22.65
CA LEU A 471 -4.15 14.59 22.69
C LEU A 471 -3.80 14.11 21.27
N GLY A 472 -4.66 14.40 20.28
CA GLY A 472 -4.39 14.16 18.86
C GLY A 472 -3.16 14.93 18.36
N ALA A 473 -2.98 16.19 18.78
CA ALA A 473 -1.80 16.97 18.41
C ALA A 473 -0.47 16.42 18.97
N PHE A 474 -0.47 15.78 20.15
CA PHE A 474 0.71 15.10 20.69
C PHE A 474 1.01 13.80 19.94
N ASN A 475 -0.01 13.01 19.63
CA ASN A 475 0.13 11.81 18.81
C ASN A 475 0.65 12.15 17.39
N ASP A 476 0.19 13.27 16.80
CA ASP A 476 0.71 13.78 15.53
C ASP A 476 2.21 14.08 15.59
N PHE A 477 2.71 14.62 16.71
CA PHE A 477 4.13 14.91 16.90
C PHE A 477 4.95 13.61 16.96
N LEU A 478 4.49 12.63 17.75
CA LEU A 478 5.13 11.31 17.82
C LEU A 478 5.13 10.60 16.46
N ASN A 479 4.01 10.61 15.74
CA ASN A 479 3.91 10.05 14.40
C ASN A 479 4.84 10.77 13.42
N SER A 480 4.98 12.09 13.52
CA SER A 480 5.90 12.86 12.66
C SER A 480 7.37 12.53 12.92
N ALA A 481 7.75 12.37 14.19
CA ALA A 481 9.10 11.95 14.57
C ALA A 481 9.39 10.51 14.13
N SER A 482 8.42 9.61 14.31
CA SER A 482 8.49 8.22 13.85
C SER A 482 8.65 8.16 12.33
N ARG A 483 7.85 8.93 11.56
CA ARG A 483 8.02 9.05 10.11
C ARG A 483 9.43 9.50 9.74
N TYR A 484 9.98 10.53 10.37
CA TYR A 484 11.35 10.99 10.08
C TYR A 484 12.38 9.87 10.30
N TYR A 485 12.26 9.10 11.39
CA TYR A 485 13.13 7.97 11.64
C TYR A 485 12.96 6.87 10.58
N GLN A 486 11.70 6.51 10.28
CA GLN A 486 11.39 5.43 9.36
C GLN A 486 11.88 5.72 7.94
N ASN A 487 11.59 6.92 7.45
CA ASN A 487 11.97 7.40 6.12
C ASN A 487 13.49 7.34 5.86
N ASN A 488 14.31 7.50 6.90
CA ASN A 488 15.76 7.52 6.77
C ASN A 488 16.39 6.15 7.04
N TRP A 489 15.85 5.35 7.97
CA TRP A 489 16.54 4.15 8.47
C TRP A 489 15.79 2.83 8.32
N THR A 490 14.46 2.82 8.24
CA THR A 490 13.67 1.57 8.14
C THR A 490 13.04 1.34 6.78
N ASP A 491 12.82 2.41 6.01
CA ASP A 491 12.12 2.32 4.74
C ASP A 491 12.88 1.53 3.67
N GLY A 492 14.22 1.44 3.75
CA GLY A 492 15.02 0.70 2.77
C GLY A 492 14.73 -0.79 2.81
N PRO A 493 14.95 -1.45 3.97
CA PRO A 493 14.53 -2.84 4.18
C PRO A 493 13.04 -3.06 3.92
N ARG A 494 12.19 -2.09 4.21
CA ARG A 494 10.76 -2.20 3.91
C ARG A 494 10.46 -2.17 2.42
N GLN A 495 11.18 -1.38 1.64
CA GLN A 495 11.09 -1.41 0.18
C GLN A 495 11.59 -2.75 -0.37
N ASP A 496 12.72 -3.24 0.13
CA ASP A 496 13.26 -4.55 -0.22
C ASP A 496 12.24 -5.67 0.10
N SER A 497 11.47 -5.54 1.19
CA SER A 497 10.44 -6.51 1.53
C SER A 497 9.24 -6.51 0.56
N TYR A 498 8.85 -5.34 0.02
CA TYR A 498 7.86 -5.27 -1.06
C TYR A 498 8.39 -5.93 -2.34
N ASP A 499 9.62 -5.57 -2.74
CA ASP A 499 10.23 -6.09 -3.96
C ASP A 499 10.44 -7.61 -3.89
N LEU A 500 10.72 -8.16 -2.69
CA LEU A 500 10.82 -9.61 -2.46
C LEU A 500 9.45 -10.30 -2.55
N PHE A 501 8.43 -9.79 -1.85
CA PHE A 501 7.10 -10.41 -1.80
C PHE A 501 6.39 -10.39 -3.16
N LEU A 502 6.55 -9.29 -3.92
CA LEU A 502 5.89 -9.10 -5.22
C LEU A 502 6.69 -9.66 -6.40
N GLY A 503 7.88 -10.23 -6.15
CA GLY A 503 8.71 -10.85 -7.19
C GLY A 503 9.50 -9.86 -8.05
N GLY A 504 9.60 -8.59 -7.63
CA GLY A 504 10.50 -7.60 -8.23
C GLY A 504 11.97 -7.97 -8.07
N PHE A 505 12.31 -8.68 -6.99
CA PHE A 505 13.60 -9.34 -6.81
C PHE A 505 13.41 -10.84 -6.58
N ARG A 506 14.12 -11.66 -7.37
CA ARG A 506 14.06 -13.13 -7.32
C ARG A 506 15.42 -13.69 -6.85
N PRO A 507 15.59 -14.00 -5.54
CA PRO A 507 16.90 -14.38 -4.98
C PRO A 507 17.55 -15.60 -5.65
N HIS A 508 16.74 -16.53 -6.17
CA HIS A 508 17.23 -17.74 -6.84
C HIS A 508 17.83 -17.49 -8.25
N THR A 509 17.57 -16.32 -8.84
CA THR A 509 18.14 -15.90 -10.13
C THR A 509 19.29 -14.89 -9.99
N ALA A 510 19.41 -14.28 -8.81
CA ALA A 510 20.32 -13.17 -8.57
C ALA A 510 21.79 -13.62 -8.44
N SER A 511 22.71 -12.69 -8.73
CA SER A 511 24.15 -12.91 -8.78
C SER A 511 24.75 -13.56 -7.52
N ILE A 512 25.89 -14.24 -7.67
CA ILE A 512 26.64 -14.95 -6.61
C ILE A 512 26.99 -14.04 -5.40
N LYS A 513 27.03 -12.71 -5.57
CA LYS A 513 27.42 -11.77 -4.51
C LYS A 513 26.22 -11.29 -3.69
N SER A 514 26.24 -11.59 -2.39
CA SER A 514 25.24 -11.15 -1.41
C SER A 514 25.02 -9.62 -1.43
N PRO A 515 23.76 -9.12 -1.45
CA PRO A 515 23.44 -7.69 -1.49
C PRO A 515 23.50 -7.02 -0.11
N PHE A 516 23.48 -7.77 1.00
CA PHE A 516 23.33 -7.21 2.34
C PHE A 516 24.57 -6.54 2.97
N PRO A 517 25.81 -7.02 2.74
CA PRO A 517 27.00 -6.42 3.36
C PRO A 517 27.15 -4.95 3.01
N ASP A 518 27.50 -4.13 4.02
CA ASP A 518 27.81 -2.73 3.79
C ASP A 518 29.17 -2.59 3.09
N ARG A 519 29.13 -2.14 1.83
CA ARG A 519 30.32 -1.92 0.99
C ARG A 519 30.69 -0.44 0.90
N ARG A 520 30.13 0.44 1.73
CA ARG A 520 30.55 1.85 1.80
C ARG A 520 31.98 1.95 2.33
N PRO A 521 32.75 2.98 1.97
CA PRO A 521 34.07 3.22 2.55
C PRO A 521 34.05 3.25 4.09
N VAL A 522 35.08 2.66 4.71
CA VAL A 522 35.18 2.50 6.19
C VAL A 522 34.97 3.81 6.95
N TYR A 523 35.51 4.92 6.44
CA TYR A 523 35.35 6.23 7.08
C TYR A 523 33.90 6.72 7.14
N ILE A 524 33.01 6.25 6.25
CA ILE A 524 31.57 6.52 6.31
C ILE A 524 30.92 5.61 7.35
N GLN A 525 31.29 4.33 7.39
CA GLN A 525 30.75 3.35 8.33
C GLN A 525 31.06 3.69 9.80
N LEU A 526 32.22 4.29 10.07
CA LEU A 526 32.66 4.60 11.44
C LEU A 526 31.95 5.79 12.08
N ILE A 527 31.38 6.72 11.31
CA ILE A 527 30.83 7.98 11.86
C ILE A 527 29.68 7.76 12.85
N PRO A 528 28.68 6.88 12.60
CA PRO A 528 27.65 6.58 13.58
C PRO A 528 28.24 5.99 14.88
N MET A 529 29.25 5.13 14.77
CA MET A 529 29.94 4.55 15.95
C MET A 529 30.66 5.64 16.76
N ILE A 530 31.30 6.61 16.08
CA ILE A 530 31.93 7.76 16.73
C ILE A 530 30.90 8.64 17.46
N ILE A 531 29.73 8.87 16.85
CA ILE A 531 28.63 9.61 17.48
C ILE A 531 28.14 8.88 18.74
N CYS A 532 27.92 7.56 18.66
CA CYS A 532 27.53 6.75 19.81
C CYS A 532 28.56 6.83 20.93
N ALA A 533 29.85 6.65 20.61
CA ALA A 533 30.93 6.77 21.58
C ALA A 533 30.97 8.16 22.24
N ALA A 534 30.80 9.23 21.47
CA ALA A 534 30.74 10.60 22.00
C ALA A 534 29.53 10.80 22.94
N LEU A 535 28.35 10.29 22.58
CA LEU A 535 27.17 10.33 23.44
C LEU A 535 27.34 9.52 24.72
N THR A 536 27.96 8.35 24.65
CA THR A 536 28.29 7.53 25.84
C THR A 536 29.23 8.27 26.78
N VAL A 537 30.27 8.94 26.24
CA VAL A 537 31.19 9.75 27.05
C VAL A 537 30.45 10.93 27.68
N LEU A 538 29.60 11.64 26.93
CA LEU A 538 28.77 12.73 27.47
C LEU A 538 27.87 12.24 28.61
N GLY A 539 27.14 11.14 28.38
CA GLY A 539 26.29 10.52 29.40
C GLY A 539 27.09 10.12 30.64
N ALA A 540 28.23 9.45 30.47
CA ALA A 540 29.10 9.06 31.57
C ALA A 540 29.61 10.28 32.36
N THR A 541 29.98 11.37 31.70
CA THR A 541 30.42 12.60 32.39
C THR A 541 29.30 13.31 33.16
N ILE A 542 28.04 13.17 32.73
CA ILE A 542 26.87 13.76 33.41
C ILE A 542 26.44 12.90 34.60
N PHE A 543 26.30 11.58 34.41
CA PHE A 543 25.74 10.68 35.42
C PHE A 543 26.77 10.12 36.40
N PHE A 544 28.03 9.99 35.97
CA PHE A 544 29.12 9.42 36.77
C PHE A 544 30.36 10.31 36.78
N PRO A 545 30.25 11.61 37.16
CA PRO A 545 31.42 12.47 37.25
C PRO A 545 32.33 11.99 38.37
N LYS A 546 33.64 11.88 38.09
CA LYS A 546 34.63 11.68 39.15
C LYS A 546 34.73 12.97 39.96
N ASP A 547 34.39 12.92 41.24
CA ASP A 547 34.31 14.03 42.19
C ASP A 547 33.15 15.01 41.93
N ARG A 548 33.38 16.06 41.14
CA ARG A 548 32.39 17.09 40.77
C ARG A 548 32.34 17.22 39.27
N PHE A 549 31.15 17.49 38.73
CA PHE A 549 30.98 17.79 37.30
C PHE A 549 31.89 18.93 36.84
N THR A 550 32.10 19.94 37.68
CA THR A 550 32.95 21.10 37.42
C THR A 550 34.45 20.85 37.51
N SER A 551 34.89 19.61 37.79
CA SER A 551 36.31 19.26 37.73
C SER A 551 36.86 19.47 36.32
N SER A 552 38.04 20.09 36.20
CA SER A 552 38.64 20.44 34.91
C SER A 552 38.78 19.25 33.96
N LYS A 553 38.97 18.03 34.51
CA LYS A 553 39.03 16.79 33.71
C LYS A 553 37.66 16.40 33.13
N ASN A 554 36.60 16.45 33.93
CA ASN A 554 35.24 16.16 33.48
C ASN A 554 34.77 17.20 32.45
N LEU A 555 35.11 18.47 32.68
CA LEU A 555 34.82 19.56 31.74
C LEU A 555 35.56 19.37 30.40
N LEU A 556 36.82 18.91 30.44
CA LEU A 556 37.60 18.60 29.24
C LEU A 556 37.00 17.43 28.45
N TYR A 557 36.62 16.33 29.12
CA TYR A 557 35.95 15.21 28.47
C TYR A 557 34.60 15.61 27.89
N PHE A 558 33.82 16.40 28.61
CA PHE A 558 32.54 16.92 28.15
C PHE A 558 32.70 17.82 26.93
N ALA A 559 33.65 18.76 26.96
CA ALA A 559 33.94 19.67 25.85
C ALA A 559 34.48 18.91 24.63
N GLY A 560 35.43 17.98 24.83
CA GLY A 560 35.97 17.14 23.77
C GLY A 560 34.90 16.28 23.10
N ALA A 561 34.08 15.58 23.89
CA ALA A 561 32.99 14.77 23.37
C ALA A 561 31.92 15.63 22.66
N SER A 562 31.61 16.83 23.18
CA SER A 562 30.71 17.78 22.52
C SER A 562 31.23 18.23 21.15
N ILE A 563 32.53 18.54 21.04
CA ILE A 563 33.16 18.92 19.77
C ILE A 563 33.11 17.76 18.77
N VAL A 564 33.50 16.56 19.20
CA VAL A 564 33.46 15.36 18.35
C VAL A 564 32.03 15.08 17.89
N LEU A 565 31.05 15.21 18.78
CA LEU A 565 29.64 15.04 18.46
C LEU A 565 29.19 16.04 17.39
N VAL A 566 29.51 17.33 17.55
CA VAL A 566 29.13 18.39 16.60
C VAL A 566 29.79 18.19 15.25
N LEU A 567 31.10 17.90 15.21
CA LEU A 567 31.84 17.68 13.97
C LEU A 567 31.34 16.43 13.22
N SER A 568 31.15 15.32 13.93
CA SER A 568 30.67 14.07 13.35
C SER A 568 29.24 14.20 12.85
N THR A 569 28.37 14.87 13.60
CA THR A 569 26.99 15.17 13.19
C THR A 569 26.98 16.06 11.95
N LYS A 570 27.78 17.13 11.93
CA LYS A 570 27.92 18.01 10.75
C LYS A 570 28.41 17.25 9.51
N PHE A 571 29.38 16.34 9.68
CA PHE A 571 29.86 15.48 8.60
C PHE A 571 28.76 14.53 8.08
N MET A 572 27.99 13.94 9.00
CA MET A 572 26.86 13.05 8.68
C MET A 572 25.80 13.78 7.86
N PHE A 573 25.33 14.96 8.30
CA PHE A 573 24.34 15.75 7.56
C PHE A 573 24.87 16.27 6.21
N LYS A 574 26.16 16.62 6.11
CA LYS A 574 26.77 17.04 4.84
C LYS A 574 26.78 15.89 3.82
N ASN A 575 27.00 14.66 4.27
CA ASN A 575 27.01 13.45 3.44
C ASN A 575 25.73 12.62 3.62
N GLY A 576 24.59 13.26 3.93
CA GLY A 576 23.40 12.56 4.41
C GLY A 576 22.88 11.45 3.49
N ILE A 577 23.05 11.59 2.16
CA ILE A 577 22.72 10.54 1.18
C ILE A 577 23.42 9.22 1.52
N GLN A 578 24.63 9.24 2.07
CA GLN A 578 25.36 8.02 2.41
C GLN A 578 24.83 7.32 3.66
N TYR A 579 24.03 8.00 4.49
CA TYR A 579 23.57 7.51 5.79
C TYR A 579 22.08 7.14 5.82
N VAL A 580 21.38 7.38 4.71
CA VAL A 580 20.06 6.81 4.47
C VAL A 580 20.23 5.31 4.23
N ASN A 581 19.36 4.50 4.84
CA ASN A 581 19.28 3.07 4.57
C ASN A 581 18.50 2.86 3.28
N TRP A 582 19.21 2.82 2.15
CA TRP A 582 18.64 2.62 0.83
C TRP A 582 18.22 1.16 0.61
N PRO A 583 17.20 0.90 -0.23
CA PRO A 583 16.91 -0.45 -0.70
C PRO A 583 18.13 -1.04 -1.41
N LYS A 584 18.33 -2.34 -1.23
CA LYS A 584 19.50 -3.09 -1.72
C LYS A 584 19.17 -4.06 -2.84
N LEU A 585 17.90 -4.42 -3.01
CA LEU A 585 17.48 -5.49 -3.94
C LEU A 585 17.19 -4.96 -5.35
N VAL A 586 16.44 -3.87 -5.47
CA VAL A 586 16.01 -3.30 -6.76
C VAL A 586 16.43 -1.84 -6.87
N ASP A 587 16.88 -1.44 -8.06
CA ASP A 587 17.22 -0.05 -8.34
C ASP A 587 15.96 0.84 -8.30
N VAL A 588 16.10 2.00 -7.67
CA VAL A 588 15.07 3.05 -7.56
C VAL A 588 15.11 4.04 -8.73
N GLY A 589 16.15 3.97 -9.58
CA GLY A 589 16.30 4.73 -10.84
C GLY A 589 16.82 6.16 -10.68
N PHE A 590 16.50 6.83 -9.57
CA PHE A 590 16.96 8.19 -9.27
C PHE A 590 18.28 8.22 -8.46
N LEU A 591 18.79 7.07 -8.04
CA LEU A 591 20.02 6.91 -7.27
C LEU A 591 21.00 6.03 -8.05
N VAL A 592 22.25 6.47 -8.18
CA VAL A 592 23.33 5.71 -8.83
C VAL A 592 24.38 5.34 -7.80
N VAL A 593 24.89 4.12 -7.89
CA VAL A 593 25.97 3.62 -7.02
C VAL A 593 27.29 3.70 -7.77
N HIS A 594 28.15 4.64 -7.40
CA HIS A 594 29.50 4.75 -7.96
C HIS A 594 30.49 3.87 -7.21
N GLN A 595 31.30 3.12 -7.95
CA GLN A 595 32.45 2.41 -7.41
C GLN A 595 33.58 3.42 -7.20
N THR A 596 34.07 3.52 -5.97
CA THR A 596 35.27 4.31 -5.68
C THR A 596 36.49 3.43 -5.83
N HIS A 597 37.46 3.90 -6.59
CA HIS A 597 38.74 3.24 -6.79
C HIS A 597 39.86 4.09 -6.17
N ASP A 598 40.94 3.45 -5.72
CA ASP A 598 42.15 4.15 -5.29
C ASP A 598 42.96 4.64 -6.49
N LYS A 599 44.04 5.40 -6.24
CA LYS A 599 44.99 5.86 -7.26
C LYS A 599 45.61 4.72 -8.08
N GLU A 600 45.60 3.51 -7.54
CA GLU A 600 46.04 2.25 -8.19
C GLU A 600 44.87 1.44 -8.81
N GLN A 601 43.70 2.05 -9.00
CA GLN A 601 42.46 1.43 -9.51
C GLN A 601 41.85 0.30 -8.64
N GLN A 602 42.36 0.06 -7.43
CA GLN A 602 41.79 -0.92 -6.50
C GLN A 602 40.45 -0.45 -5.92
N PHE A 603 39.49 -1.36 -5.76
CA PHE A 603 38.15 -1.08 -5.24
C PHE A 603 38.18 -0.66 -3.76
N LYS A 604 37.65 0.54 -3.45
CA LYS A 604 37.62 1.15 -2.10
C LYS A 604 36.23 1.18 -1.46
N GLY A 605 35.18 0.97 -2.25
CA GLY A 605 33.80 0.90 -1.77
C GLY A 605 32.79 1.59 -2.68
N LEU A 606 31.52 1.51 -2.29
CA LEU A 606 30.38 2.07 -3.02
C LEU A 606 29.96 3.42 -2.43
N LYS A 607 29.64 4.39 -3.29
CA LYS A 607 29.05 5.67 -2.89
C LYS A 607 27.76 5.93 -3.65
N TYR A 608 26.75 6.37 -2.92
CA TYR A 608 25.46 6.74 -3.48
C TYR A 608 25.50 8.18 -4.03
N ALA A 609 24.99 8.40 -5.24
CA ALA A 609 24.85 9.73 -5.83
C ALA A 609 23.51 9.86 -6.56
N GLN A 610 23.09 11.10 -6.79
CA GLN A 610 21.91 11.39 -7.60
C GLN A 610 22.15 10.99 -9.06
N SER A 611 21.16 10.34 -9.68
CA SER A 611 21.18 9.99 -11.09
C SER A 611 21.20 11.23 -11.99
N PRO A 612 22.01 11.26 -13.07
CA PRO A 612 22.04 12.39 -13.99
C PRO A 612 20.73 12.56 -14.78
N LYS A 613 19.90 11.51 -14.88
CA LYS A 613 18.58 11.55 -15.53
C LYS A 613 17.56 12.40 -14.76
N PHE A 614 17.86 12.71 -13.50
CA PHE A 614 17.02 13.51 -12.63
C PHE A 614 17.73 14.81 -12.32
N SER A 615 17.13 15.92 -12.70
CA SER A 615 17.67 17.26 -12.45
C SER A 615 16.92 17.93 -11.30
N LYS A 616 17.59 18.86 -10.62
CA LYS A 616 16.88 19.73 -9.69
C LYS A 616 15.98 20.66 -10.50
N PRO A 617 14.75 20.93 -10.04
CA PRO A 617 13.89 21.89 -10.71
C PRO A 617 14.60 23.25 -10.72
N ASP A 618 14.85 23.77 -11.92
CA ASP A 618 15.53 25.04 -12.12
C ASP A 618 14.48 26.15 -11.99
N PRO A 619 14.57 27.06 -11.00
CA PRO A 619 13.56 28.11 -10.81
C PRO A 619 13.50 29.13 -11.97
N LEU A 620 14.38 29.01 -12.97
CA LEU A 620 14.59 29.99 -14.04
C LEU A 620 14.32 29.48 -15.47
N LYS A 621 13.96 28.22 -15.68
CA LYS A 621 13.51 27.74 -17.00
C LYS A 621 11.98 27.74 -17.07
N ARG A 622 11.42 28.93 -17.30
CA ARG A 622 10.12 29.06 -17.96
C ARG A 622 10.41 28.98 -19.46
N ASP A 623 10.23 27.80 -20.04
CA ASP A 623 10.11 27.68 -21.50
C ASP A 623 8.65 27.93 -21.92
#